data_AF-A0AAD0THM6-F1
#
_entry.id   AF-A0AAD0THM6-F1
#
_cell.length_a   1.000
_cell.length_b   1.000
_cell.length_c   1.000
_cell.angle_alpha   90.00
_cell.angle_beta   90.00
_cell.angle_gamma   90.00
#
_symmetry.space_group_name_H-M   'P 1'
#
loop_
_entity.id
_entity.type
_entity.pdbx_description
1 polymer ?
#
loop_
_entity_poly.entity_id
_entity_poly.type
_entity_poly.pdbx_seq_one_letter_code
_entity_poly.pdbx_strand_id
1 'polypeptide(L)'
;MQKRLEALLPGHVINCQIGADGILALTVRWPASGESMAITGITMQSLLGREALENTVDQILIEISAARGELPLLLTQRKAE
;
A
#
# COMPACT_ATOMS: atom_id res chain seq x y z
N MET A 1 0.59 0.93 -9.85
CA MET A 1 0.61 0.94 -8.38
C MET A 1 -0.50 1.82 -7.81
N GLN A 2 -0.39 3.16 -7.88
CA GLN A 2 -1.36 4.09 -7.25
C GLN A 2 -2.83 3.74 -7.52
N LYS A 3 -3.26 3.66 -8.79
CA LYS A 3 -4.63 3.27 -9.15
C LYS A 3 -5.11 1.96 -8.55
N ARG A 4 -4.21 1.00 -8.34
CA ARG A 4 -4.53 -0.30 -7.74
C ARG A 4 -4.73 -0.16 -6.23
N LEU A 5 -3.91 0.64 -5.56
CA LEU A 5 -4.10 0.97 -4.15
C LEU A 5 -5.38 1.80 -3.93
N GLU A 6 -5.69 2.75 -4.81
CA GLU A 6 -6.94 3.53 -4.78
C GLU A 6 -8.18 2.62 -4.90
N ALA A 7 -8.10 1.59 -5.76
CA ALA A 7 -9.18 0.61 -5.90
C ALA A 7 -9.32 -0.33 -4.67
N LEU A 8 -8.21 -0.67 -4.02
CA LEU A 8 -8.18 -1.58 -2.86
C LEU A 8 -8.48 -0.87 -1.53
N LEU A 9 -8.30 0.45 -1.47
CA LEU A 9 -8.50 1.27 -0.27
C LEU A 9 -9.52 2.39 -0.55
N PRO A 10 -10.78 2.04 -0.83
CA PRO A 10 -11.81 3.04 -1.08
C PRO A 10 -11.93 4.00 0.13
N GLY A 11 -12.16 5.27 -0.16
CA GLY A 11 -12.25 6.32 0.86
C GLY A 11 -10.91 6.84 1.40
N HIS A 12 -9.78 6.29 0.96
CA HIS A 12 -8.44 6.80 1.28
C HIS A 12 -7.90 7.65 0.13
N VAL A 13 -7.11 8.65 0.47
CA VAL A 13 -6.37 9.43 -0.54
C VAL A 13 -4.96 8.86 -0.63
N ILE A 14 -4.61 8.35 -1.81
CA ILE A 14 -3.33 7.73 -2.09
C ILE A 14 -2.47 8.66 -2.92
N ASN A 15 -1.22 8.88 -2.51
CA ASN A 15 -0.24 9.63 -3.31
C ASN A 15 1.06 8.83 -3.40
N CYS A 16 1.52 8.60 -4.63
CA CYS A 16 2.77 7.92 -4.93
C CYS A 16 3.77 8.93 -5.54
N GLN A 17 4.88 9.19 -4.86
CA GLN A 17 5.97 10.04 -5.35
C GLN A 17 7.25 9.23 -5.49
N ILE A 18 7.88 9.31 -6.67
CA ILE A 18 9.19 8.69 -6.92
C ILE A 18 10.24 9.76 -6.67
N GLY A 19 11.16 9.49 -5.73
CA GLY A 19 12.32 10.32 -5.46
C GLY A 19 13.39 10.20 -6.57
N ALA A 20 14.32 11.15 -6.60
CA ALA A 20 15.43 11.16 -7.58
C ALA A 20 16.39 9.96 -7.41
N ASP A 21 16.37 9.32 -6.25
CA ASP A 21 17.09 8.10 -5.90
C ASP A 21 16.40 6.80 -6.40
N GLY A 22 15.24 6.92 -7.05
CA GLY A 22 14.46 5.77 -7.50
C GLY A 22 13.73 5.04 -6.36
N ILE A 23 13.54 5.70 -5.22
CA ILE A 23 12.71 5.20 -4.13
C ILE A 23 11.32 5.81 -4.24
N LEU A 24 10.30 4.96 -4.22
CA LEU A 24 8.91 5.38 -4.13
C LEU A 24 8.55 5.64 -2.66
N ALA A 25 8.05 6.84 -2.41
CA ALA A 25 7.32 7.22 -1.21
C ALA A 25 5.81 7.15 -1.49
N LEU A 26 5.10 6.44 -0.64
CA LEU A 26 3.65 6.32 -0.65
C LEU A 26 3.09 7.07 0.55
N THR A 27 2.14 7.97 0.33
CA THR A 27 1.35 8.59 1.40
C THR A 27 -0.08 8.11 1.30
N VAL A 28 -0.62 7.64 2.41
CA VAL A 28 -2.03 7.28 2.59
C VAL A 28 -2.64 8.27 3.57
N ARG A 29 -3.69 8.97 3.17
CA ARG A 29 -4.45 9.87 4.05
C ARG A 29 -5.84 9.33 4.28
N TRP A 30 -6.29 9.39 5.54
CA TRP A 30 -7.63 9.06 5.99
C TRP A 30 -8.44 10.35 6.14
N PRO A 31 -9.33 10.70 5.18
CA PRO A 31 -10.06 11.97 5.23
C PRO A 31 -11.00 12.07 6.43
N ALA A 32 -11.50 10.93 6.93
CA ALA A 32 -12.44 10.89 8.05
C ALA A 32 -11.82 11.30 9.39
N SER A 33 -10.56 10.93 9.65
CA SER A 33 -9.83 11.28 10.88
C SER A 33 -8.83 12.43 10.68
N GLY A 34 -8.47 12.75 9.43
CA GLY A 34 -7.41 13.69 9.11
C GLY A 34 -6.00 13.12 9.23
N GLU A 35 -5.87 11.84 9.62
CA GLU A 35 -4.58 11.18 9.79
C GLU A 35 -3.93 10.87 8.44
N SER A 36 -2.61 10.72 8.46
CA SER A 36 -1.85 10.28 7.30
C SER A 36 -0.68 9.39 7.71
N MET A 37 -0.38 8.41 6.88
CA MET A 37 0.76 7.51 7.01
C MET A 37 1.63 7.61 5.77
N ALA A 38 2.95 7.66 6.00
CA ALA A 38 3.94 7.55 4.95
C ALA A 38 4.58 6.16 4.98
N ILE A 39 4.62 5.50 3.83
CA ILE A 39 5.35 4.26 3.59
C ILE A 39 6.50 4.58 2.64
N THR A 40 7.73 4.40 3.08
CA THR A 40 8.95 4.71 2.33
C THR A 40 9.78 3.46 2.07
N GLY A 41 10.80 3.56 1.20
CA GLY A 41 11.72 2.45 0.93
C GLY A 41 11.22 1.45 -0.12
N ILE A 42 10.14 1.77 -0.84
CA ILE A 42 9.66 0.94 -1.94
C ILE A 42 10.57 1.18 -3.14
N THR A 43 11.43 0.22 -3.46
CA THR A 43 12.35 0.36 -4.61
C THR A 43 11.58 0.24 -5.93
N MET A 44 12.03 0.94 -6.97
CA MET A 44 11.46 0.77 -8.32
C MET A 44 11.54 -0.68 -8.81
N GLN A 45 12.55 -1.46 -8.41
CA GLN A 45 12.67 -2.88 -8.76
C GLN A 45 11.50 -3.72 -8.24
N SER A 46 10.97 -3.40 -7.06
CA SER A 46 9.80 -4.04 -6.46
C SER A 46 8.52 -3.81 -7.28
N LEU A 47 8.54 -2.85 -8.23
CA LEU A 47 7.40 -2.52 -9.08
C LEU A 47 7.52 -3.11 -10.49
N LEU A 48 8.66 -3.74 -10.82
CA LEU A 48 8.92 -4.30 -12.15
C LEU A 48 8.39 -5.74 -12.24
N GLY A 49 7.44 -5.96 -13.13
CA GLY A 49 6.79 -7.24 -13.32
C GLY A 49 5.55 -7.42 -12.44
N ARG A 50 4.63 -8.26 -12.90
CA ARG A 50 3.30 -8.43 -12.28
C ARG A 50 3.41 -8.96 -10.84
N GLU A 51 4.16 -10.03 -10.63
CA GLU A 51 4.27 -10.70 -9.33
C GLU A 51 4.96 -9.81 -8.28
N ALA A 52 6.05 -9.13 -8.63
CA ALA A 52 6.74 -8.20 -7.75
C ALA A 52 5.81 -7.03 -7.35
N LEU A 53 5.06 -6.49 -8.31
CA LEU A 53 4.07 -5.45 -8.06
C LEU A 53 2.96 -5.94 -7.10
N GLU A 54 2.45 -7.16 -7.30
CA GLU A 54 1.41 -7.75 -6.45
C GLU A 54 1.91 -7.98 -5.03
N ASN A 55 3.10 -8.56 -4.86
CA ASN A 55 3.73 -8.73 -3.55
C ASN A 55 3.96 -7.38 -2.83
N THR A 56 4.36 -6.35 -3.57
CA THR A 56 4.55 -5.01 -3.01
C THR A 56 3.22 -4.39 -2.58
N VAL A 57 2.15 -4.55 -3.37
CA VAL A 57 0.80 -4.12 -2.99
C VAL A 57 0.35 -4.83 -1.70
N ASP A 58 0.53 -6.14 -1.62
CA ASP A 58 0.14 -6.92 -0.45
C ASP A 58 0.89 -6.48 0.81
N GLN A 59 2.20 -6.24 0.70
CA GLN A 59 2.99 -5.72 1.82
C GLN A 59 2.47 -4.35 2.27
N ILE A 60 2.18 -3.44 1.33
CA ILE A 60 1.61 -2.12 1.64
C ILE A 60 0.27 -2.25 2.39
N LEU A 61 -0.61 -3.15 1.95
CA LEU A 61 -1.90 -3.38 2.61
C LEU A 61 -1.73 -3.92 4.03
N ILE A 62 -0.72 -4.77 4.27
CA ILE A 62 -0.39 -5.28 5.60
C ILE A 62 0.05 -4.12 6.51
N GLU A 63 0.96 -3.25 6.06
CA GLU A 63 1.41 -2.07 6.84
C GLU A 63 0.23 -1.15 7.19
N ILE A 64 -0.65 -0.88 6.22
CA ILE A 64 -1.85 -0.06 6.43
C ILE A 64 -2.79 -0.70 7.47
N SER A 65 -3.00 -2.02 7.39
CA SER A 65 -3.86 -2.73 8.33
C SER A 65 -3.26 -2.71 9.74
N ALA A 66 -1.96 -2.97 9.85
CA ALA A 66 -1.23 -2.94 11.11
C ALA A 66 -1.28 -1.56 11.77
N ALA A 67 -1.08 -0.48 10.99
CA ALA A 67 -1.17 0.90 11.49
C ALA A 67 -2.56 1.25 12.04
N ARG A 68 -3.61 0.62 11.51
CA ARG A 68 -5.00 0.81 11.98
C ARG A 68 -5.40 -0.14 13.11
N GLY A 69 -4.52 -1.06 13.52
CA GLY A 69 -4.85 -2.14 14.45
C GLY A 69 -5.87 -3.13 13.88
N GLU A 70 -6.04 -3.15 12.56
CA GLU A 70 -6.92 -4.07 11.85
C GLU A 70 -6.13 -5.32 11.44
N LEU A 71 -6.73 -6.51 11.60
CA LEU A 71 -6.17 -7.72 11.02
C LEU A 71 -6.17 -7.58 9.49
N PRO A 72 -5.03 -7.84 8.80
CA PRO A 72 -4.98 -7.75 7.34
C PRO A 72 -6.08 -8.61 6.72
N LEU A 73 -6.98 -8.02 5.94
CA LEU A 73 -8.04 -8.74 5.21
C LEU A 73 -7.46 -9.84 4.28
N LEU A 74 -6.18 -9.74 3.93
CA LEU A 74 -5.41 -10.74 3.19
C LEU A 74 -5.22 -12.07 3.96
N LEU A 75 -5.21 -12.05 5.30
CA LEU A 75 -5.13 -13.28 6.10
C LEU A 75 -6.47 -14.03 6.18
N THR A 76 -7.58 -13.34 5.90
CA THR A 76 -8.92 -13.96 5.93
C THR A 76 -9.24 -14.70 4.63
N GLN A 77 -8.60 -14.34 3.51
CA GLN A 77 -8.84 -14.96 2.19
C GLN A 77 -7.94 -16.17 1.90
N ARG A 78 -6.79 -16.34 2.57
CA ARG A 78 -5.89 -17.51 2.39
C ARG A 78 -6.25 -18.74 3.24
N LYS A 79 -7.40 -18.74 3.93
CA LYS A 79 -7.87 -19.86 4.77
C LYS A 79 -9.00 -20.67 4.11
N ALA A 80 -9.15 -20.57 2.79
CA ALA A 80 -10.20 -21.25 2.03
C ALA A 80 -9.65 -22.14 0.89
N GLU A 81 -8.38 -22.56 0.96
CA GLU A 81 -7.82 -23.62 0.11
C GLU A 81 -7.26 -24.76 0.98
#